data_AF-A0A850DZC4-F1
#
_entry.id   AF-A0A850DZC4-F1
#
_cell.length_a   1.000
_cell.length_b   1.000
_cell.length_c   1.000
_cell.angle_alpha   90.00
_cell.angle_beta   90.00
_cell.angle_gamma   90.00
#
_symmetry.space_group_name_H-M   'P 1'
#
loop_
_entity.id
_entity.type
_entity.pdbx_description
1 polymer ?
#
loop_
_entity_poly.entity_id
_entity_poly.type
_entity_poly.pdbx_seq_one_letter_code
_entity_poly.pdbx_strand_id
1 'polypeptide(L)'
;MPRDDLTVEEATAIAEHARSGSLPLDDPEVRRVVDQANRTLVRAQMWGEDRSPKLRRRRRIIAFAALAMVLVWVVGLLGPLLLRLGV
;
A
#
# COMPACT_ATOMS: atom_id res chain seq x y z
N MET A 1 14.52 -18.53 22.40
CA MET A 1 14.53 -17.20 21.76
C MET A 1 13.45 -17.21 20.68
N PRO A 2 12.41 -16.37 20.78
CA PRO A 2 11.45 -16.22 19.70
C PRO A 2 12.22 -15.79 18.46
N ARG A 3 12.00 -16.46 17.33
CA ARG A 3 12.45 -15.96 16.04
C ARG A 3 11.45 -14.88 15.65
N ASP A 4 11.77 -13.64 16.00
CA ASP A 4 11.05 -12.46 15.51
C ASP A 4 11.35 -12.33 14.01
N ASP A 5 10.60 -13.09 13.21
CA ASP A 5 10.66 -12.98 11.76
C ASP A 5 10.13 -11.60 11.37
N LEU A 6 11.06 -10.70 11.03
CA LEU A 6 10.78 -9.34 10.59
C LEU A 6 9.73 -9.35 9.48
N THR A 7 8.57 -8.75 9.70
CA THR A 7 7.53 -8.69 8.67
C THR A 7 7.94 -7.73 7.54
N VAL A 8 7.35 -7.89 6.36
CA VAL A 8 7.65 -6.99 5.21
C VAL A 8 7.30 -5.53 5.53
N GLU A 9 6.26 -5.31 6.35
CA GLU A 9 5.83 -3.97 6.76
C GLU A 9 6.86 -3.32 7.70
N GLU A 10 7.31 -4.04 8.73
CA GLU A 10 8.37 -3.57 9.63
C GLU A 10 9.70 -3.38 8.90
N ALA A 11 10.04 -4.31 8.00
CA ALA A 11 11.21 -4.20 7.15
C ALA A 11 11.18 -2.94 6.28
N THR A 12 10.00 -2.60 5.74
CA THR A 12 9.81 -1.38 4.95
C THR A 12 10.03 -0.14 5.81
N ALA A 13 9.43 -0.10 7.01
CA ALA A 13 9.58 1.02 7.93
C ALA A 13 11.04 1.22 8.35
N ILE A 14 11.74 0.15 8.73
CA ILE A 14 13.16 0.20 9.13
C ILE A 14 14.04 0.69 7.98
N ALA A 15 13.82 0.19 6.76
CA ALA A 15 14.60 0.62 5.58
C ALA A 15 14.29 2.07 5.15
N GLU A 16 13.09 2.58 5.42
CA GLU A 16 12.73 3.99 5.19
C GLU A 16 13.45 4.90 6.20
N HIS A 17 13.45 4.53 7.49
CA HIS A 17 14.16 5.27 8.54
C HIS A 17 15.70 5.24 8.36
N ALA A 18 16.24 4.13 7.86
CA ALA A 18 17.65 4.05 7.49
C ALA A 18 17.99 5.01 6.34
N ARG A 19 17.12 5.10 5.32
CA ARG A 19 17.31 6.01 4.17
C ARG A 19 17.13 7.48 4.52
N SER A 20 16.26 7.80 5.48
CA SER A 20 16.11 9.17 6.00
C SER A 20 17.27 9.59 6.92
N GLY A 21 18.23 8.69 7.19
CA GLY A 21 19.37 8.97 8.06
C GLY A 21 19.00 9.10 9.54
N SER A 22 17.81 8.64 9.95
CA SER A 22 17.34 8.76 11.33
C SER A 22 17.78 7.61 12.23
N LEU A 23 18.52 6.62 11.70
CA LEU A 23 19.04 5.48 12.44
C LEU A 23 20.57 5.60 12.60
N PRO A 24 21.12 5.38 13.81
CA PRO A 24 22.55 5.39 14.04
C PRO A 24 23.18 4.11 13.50
N LEU A 25 23.60 4.12 12.23
CA LEU A 25 24.20 2.97 11.55
C LEU A 25 25.61 2.62 12.05
N ASP A 26 26.23 3.53 12.82
CA ASP A 26 27.50 3.27 13.49
C ASP A 26 27.37 2.18 14.55
N ASP A 27 26.18 2.03 15.13
CA ASP A 27 25.85 0.94 16.04
C ASP A 27 25.77 -0.40 15.27
N PRO A 28 26.61 -1.39 15.62
CA PRO A 28 26.60 -2.70 14.97
C PRO A 28 25.29 -3.46 15.14
N GLU A 29 24.52 -3.21 16.20
CA GLU A 29 23.21 -3.85 16.43
C GLU A 29 22.14 -3.27 15.49
N VAL A 30 22.05 -1.94 15.41
CA VAL A 30 21.13 -1.25 14.48
C VAL A 30 21.41 -1.65 13.05
N ARG A 31 22.70 -1.73 12.68
CA ARG A 31 23.13 -2.16 11.34
C ARG A 31 22.65 -3.56 11.00
N ARG A 32 22.72 -4.51 11.96
CA ARG A 32 22.23 -5.90 11.75
C ARG A 32 20.73 -5.93 11.48
N VAL A 33 19.94 -5.14 12.22
CA VAL A 33 18.49 -5.07 12.04
C VAL A 33 18.13 -4.47 10.67
N VAL A 34 18.83 -3.41 10.25
CA VAL A 34 18.65 -2.81 8.92
C VAL A 34 19.02 -3.80 7.80
N ASP A 35 20.10 -4.58 7.98
CA ASP A 35 20.52 -5.61 7.03
C ASP A 35 19.51 -6.75 6.91
N GLN A 36 18.87 -7.14 8.03
CA GLN A 36 17.80 -8.12 8.04
C GLN A 36 16.55 -7.58 7.34
N ALA A 37 16.18 -6.31 7.59
CA ALA A 37 15.09 -5.63 6.91
C ALA A 37 15.32 -5.60 5.38
N ASN A 38 16.51 -5.19 4.93
CA ASN A 38 16.85 -5.18 3.51
C ASN A 38 16.77 -6.57 2.88
N ARG A 39 17.24 -7.62 3.58
CA ARG A 39 17.11 -9.01 3.10
C ARG A 39 15.66 -9.47 2.97
N THR A 40 14.81 -9.15 3.94
CA THR A 40 13.37 -9.46 3.89
C THR A 40 12.69 -8.74 2.71
N LEU A 41 13.04 -7.48 2.46
CA LEU A 41 12.49 -6.71 1.33
C LEU A 41 12.93 -7.26 -0.03
N VAL A 42 14.22 -7.58 -0.20
CA VAL A 42 14.74 -8.18 -1.44
C VAL A 42 14.08 -9.53 -1.69
N ARG A 43 13.94 -10.36 -0.66
CA ARG A 43 13.21 -11.63 -0.78
C ARG A 43 11.77 -11.39 -1.21
N ALA A 44 11.05 -10.46 -0.57
CA ALA A 44 9.67 -10.15 -0.94
C ALA A 44 9.51 -9.65 -2.38
N GLN A 45 10.45 -8.81 -2.87
CA GLN A 45 10.47 -8.36 -4.26
C GLN A 45 10.69 -9.50 -5.26
N MET A 46 11.59 -10.44 -4.96
CA MET A 46 11.88 -11.58 -5.83
C MET A 46 10.67 -12.53 -6.00
N TRP A 47 9.79 -12.61 -5.00
CA TRP A 47 8.57 -13.42 -5.08
C TRP A 47 7.33 -12.66 -5.59
N GLY A 48 7.52 -11.41 -6.08
CA GLY A 48 6.45 -10.64 -6.71
C GLY A 48 5.38 -10.12 -5.76
N GLU A 49 5.65 -10.05 -4.45
CA GLU A 49 4.67 -9.57 -3.48
C GLU A 49 4.57 -8.04 -3.53
N ASP A 50 3.67 -7.60 -4.40
CA ASP A 50 3.11 -6.26 -4.55
C ASP A 50 2.30 -5.78 -3.31
N ARG A 51 2.77 -6.06 -2.09
CA ARG A 51 2.10 -5.62 -0.85
C ARG A 51 2.74 -4.38 -0.25
N SER A 52 2.75 -3.30 -1.03
CA SER A 52 2.70 -1.97 -0.41
C SER A 52 1.24 -1.66 -0.04
N PRO A 53 0.90 -1.45 1.25
CA PRO A 53 -0.46 -1.07 1.66
C PRO A 53 -0.95 0.24 1.00
N LYS A 54 -0.02 1.10 0.55
CA LYS A 54 -0.32 2.30 -0.25
C LYS A 54 -0.93 1.96 -1.61
N LEU A 55 -0.55 0.85 -2.24
CA LEU A 55 -1.08 0.42 -3.53
C LEU A 55 -2.54 -0.08 -3.42
N ARG A 56 -2.89 -0.79 -2.32
CA ARG A 56 -4.28 -1.20 -2.04
C ARG A 56 -5.21 -0.01 -1.86
N ARG A 57 -4.76 1.05 -1.17
CA ARG A 57 -5.53 2.30 -1.02
C ARG A 57 -5.75 2.96 -2.38
N ARG A 58 -4.71 3.06 -3.20
CA ARG A 58 -4.79 3.66 -4.54
C ARG A 58 -5.73 2.89 -5.47
N ARG A 59 -5.69 1.56 -5.43
CA ARG A 59 -6.60 0.69 -6.21
C ARG A 59 -8.06 0.85 -5.79
N ARG A 60 -8.33 0.98 -4.48
CA ARG A 60 -9.68 1.29 -3.97
C ARG A 60 -10.17 2.66 -4.45
N ILE A 61 -9.33 3.69 -4.40
CA ILE A 61 -9.69 5.04 -4.88
C ILE A 61 -10.06 5.01 -6.37
N ILE A 62 -9.26 4.33 -7.20
CA ILE A 62 -9.55 4.19 -8.63
C ILE A 62 -10.88 3.45 -8.86
N ALA A 63 -11.13 2.37 -8.10
CA ALA A 63 -12.38 1.63 -8.19
C ALA A 63 -13.59 2.49 -7.80
N PHE A 64 -13.49 3.27 -6.72
CA PHE A 64 -14.54 4.21 -6.31
C PHE A 64 -14.76 5.33 -7.33
N ALA A 65 -13.70 5.88 -7.91
CA ALA A 65 -13.79 6.90 -8.95
C ALA A 65 -14.47 6.36 -10.22
N ALA A 66 -14.10 5.15 -10.65
CA ALA A 66 -14.74 4.49 -11.78
C ALA A 66 -16.22 4.21 -11.51
N LEU A 67 -16.55 3.71 -10.31
CA LEU A 67 -17.94 3.46 -9.92
C LEU A 67 -18.77 4.75 -9.88
N ALA A 68 -18.22 5.83 -9.30
CA ALA A 68 -18.88 7.14 -9.25
C ALA A 68 -19.12 7.69 -10.66
N MET A 69 -18.15 7.55 -11.56
CA MET A 69 -18.29 7.98 -12.96
C MET A 69 -19.42 7.22 -13.66
N VAL A 70 -19.52 5.90 -13.47
CA VAL A 70 -20.63 5.10 -14.02
C VAL A 70 -21.96 5.54 -13.43
N LEU A 71 -22.03 5.76 -12.11
CA LEU A 71 -23.24 6.24 -11.43
C LEU A 71 -23.74 7.58 -11.98
N VAL A 72 -22.83 8.53 -12.20
CA VAL A 72 -23.17 9.83 -12.81
C VAL A 72 -23.79 9.64 -14.19
N TRP A 73 -23.24 8.74 -15.01
CA TRP A 73 -23.80 8.41 -16.32
C TRP A 73 -25.17 7.75 -16.23
N VAL A 74 -25.35 6.79 -15.33
CA VAL A 74 -26.61 6.09 -15.12
C VAL A 74 -27.71 7.06 -14.66
N VAL A 75 -27.40 7.94 -13.70
CA VAL A 75 -28.35 8.95 -13.21
C VAL A 75 -28.61 10.02 -14.26
N GLY A 76 -27.60 10.46 -15.00
CA GLY A 76 -27.78 11.43 -16.09
C GLY A 76 -28.65 10.89 -17.23
N LEU A 77 -28.55 9.60 -17.53
CA LEU A 77 -29.31 8.95 -18.60
C LEU A 77 -30.72 8.55 -18.14
N LEU A 78 -30.85 7.94 -16.97
CA LEU A 78 -32.12 7.42 -16.46
C LEU A 78 -32.91 8.45 -15.65
N GLY A 79 -32.27 9.46 -15.07
CA GLY A 79 -32.90 10.54 -14.31
C GLY A 79 -33.99 11.28 -15.09
N PRO A 80 -33.72 11.80 -16.30
CA PRO A 80 -34.76 12.45 -17.10
C PRO A 80 -35.87 11.48 -17.54
N LEU A 81 -35.58 10.18 -17.67
CA LEU A 81 -36.58 9.17 -18.00
C LEU A 81 -37.50 8.87 -16.82
N LEU A 82 -36.93 8.74 -15.61
CA LEU A 82 -37.66 8.54 -14.35
C LEU A 82 -38.53 9.75 -13.99
N LEU A 83 -37.99 10.97 -14.15
CA LEU A 83 -38.75 12.22 -13.98
C LEU A 83 -39.94 12.31 -14.95
N ARG A 84 -39.77 11.81 -16.19
CA ARG A 84 -40.86 11.75 -17.18
C ARG A 84 -41.90 10.68 -16.86
N LEU A 85 -41.48 9.60 -16.21
CA LEU A 85 -42.35 8.49 -15.79
C LEU A 85 -43.10 8.76 -14.47
N GLY A 86 -42.81 9.89 -13.80
CA GLY A 86 -43.56 10.36 -12.63
C GLY A 86 -43.36 9.52 -11.36
N VAL A 87 -42.20 8.89 -11.22
CA VAL A 87 -41.73 8.29 -9.95
C VAL A 87 -41.09 9.36 -9.08
#